data_AF-A0A2G2QV72-F1
#
_entry.id   AF-A0A2G2QV72-F1
#
_cell.length_a   1.000
_cell.length_b   1.000
_cell.length_c   1.000
_cell.angle_alpha   90.00
_cell.angle_beta   90.00
_cell.angle_gamma   90.00
#
_symmetry.space_group_name_H-M   'P 1'
#
loop_
_entity.id
_entity.type
_entity.pdbx_description
1 polymer ?
#
loop_
_entity_poly.entity_id
_entity_poly.type
_entity_poly.pdbx_seq_one_letter_code
_entity_poly.pdbx_strand_id
1 'polypeptide(L)' 'MPMTNIWTEALRGLQPRLGEETYDLWLRPLELVAVDTDLIRLRAPSQFMKEWFENHYMEAVLDEIEARTQARYVLDLEV' A
#
# COMPACT_ATOMS: atom_id res chain seq x y z
N MET A 1 -15.48 6.69 -9.99
CA MET A 1 -15.13 7.01 -8.58
C MET A 1 -13.72 6.49 -8.36
N PRO A 2 -12.73 7.33 -8.06
CA PRO A 2 -11.34 6.95 -8.28
C PRO A 2 -10.84 6.04 -7.15
N MET A 3 -10.23 4.92 -7.56
CA MET A 3 -9.73 3.84 -6.70
C MET A 3 -8.51 4.24 -5.84
N THR A 4 -8.06 5.49 -5.96
CA THR A 4 -7.12 6.16 -5.04
C THR A 4 -7.54 6.08 -3.58
N ASN A 5 -8.84 5.89 -3.30
CA ASN A 5 -9.33 5.70 -1.94
C ASN A 5 -8.83 4.41 -1.29
N ILE A 6 -8.66 3.30 -2.01
CA ILE A 6 -8.26 2.02 -1.38
C ILE A 6 -6.85 2.15 -0.79
N TRP A 7 -5.91 2.69 -1.57
CA TRP A 7 -4.56 3.00 -1.11
C TRP A 7 -4.58 4.04 0.02
N THR A 8 -5.35 5.11 -0.12
CA THR A 8 -5.41 6.17 0.91
C THR A 8 -5.99 5.68 2.24
N GLU A 9 -6.99 4.80 2.19
CA GLU A 9 -7.62 4.18 3.35
C GLU A 9 -6.68 3.18 4.02
N ALA A 10 -6.02 2.32 3.23
CA ALA A 10 -4.92 1.50 3.69
C ALA A 10 -3.87 2.38 4.40
N LEU A 11 -3.37 3.43 3.74
CA LEU A 11 -2.40 4.36 4.33
C LEU A 11 -2.87 4.99 5.63
N ARG A 12 -4.14 5.33 5.77
CA ARG A 12 -4.69 5.87 7.02
C ARG A 12 -4.68 4.85 8.16
N GLY A 13 -5.03 3.58 7.90
CA GLY A 13 -4.92 2.52 8.90
C GLY A 13 -3.47 2.24 9.31
N LEU A 14 -2.56 2.56 8.40
CA LEU A 14 -1.14 2.29 8.49
C LEU A 14 -0.39 3.46 9.14
N GLN A 15 -0.84 4.70 8.96
CA GLN A 15 -0.30 5.92 9.54
C GLN A 15 -0.03 5.84 11.06
N PRO A 16 -0.93 5.33 11.92
CA PRO A 16 -0.65 5.15 13.35
C PRO A 16 0.34 4.01 13.66
N ARG A 17 0.55 3.06 12.73
CA ARG A 17 1.53 1.96 12.88
C ARG A 17 2.92 2.37 12.41
N LEU A 18 3.00 3.16 11.33
CA LEU A 18 4.22 3.76 10.80
C LEU A 18 4.79 4.82 11.74
N GLY A 19 3.93 5.67 12.30
CA GLY A 19 4.35 6.95 12.87
C GLY A 19 4.74 7.96 11.77
N GLU A 20 4.60 9.25 12.08
CA GLU A 20 4.85 10.35 11.12
C GLU A 20 6.24 10.28 10.49
N GLU A 21 7.27 9.91 11.26
CA GLU A 21 8.65 9.82 10.79
C GLU A 21 8.83 8.73 9.75
N THR A 22 8.28 7.53 9.99
CA THR A 22 8.35 6.43 9.02
C THR A 22 7.45 6.71 7.82
N TYR A 23 6.33 7.41 7.99
CA TYR A 23 5.52 7.86 6.85
C TYR A 23 6.29 8.83 5.96
N ASP A 24 6.95 9.85 6.52
CA ASP A 24 7.70 10.82 5.71
C ASP A 24 8.99 10.22 5.11
N LEU A 25 9.57 9.19 5.74
CA LEU A 25 10.76 8.51 5.21
C LEU A 25 10.44 7.39 4.22
N TRP A 26 9.38 6.60 4.43
CA TRP A 26 9.07 5.40 3.65
C TRP A 26 7.96 5.65 2.64
N LEU A 27 6.93 6.43 3.00
CA LEU A 27 5.78 6.67 2.14
C LEU A 27 5.93 7.87 1.21
N ARG A 28 6.60 8.93 1.66
CA ARG A 28 6.90 10.09 0.80
C ARG A 28 7.67 9.74 -0.47
N PRO A 29 8.69 8.87 -0.46
CA PRO A 29 9.37 8.49 -1.70
C PRO A 29 8.69 7.31 -2.44
N LEU A 30 7.62 6.73 -1.89
CA LEU A 30 6.82 5.74 -2.61
C LEU A 30 5.90 6.46 -3.61
N GLU A 31 6.06 6.14 -4.89
CA GLU A 31 5.15 6.63 -5.92
C GLU A 31 4.02 5.64 -6.15
N LEU A 32 2.78 6.08 -5.98
CA LEU A 32 1.63 5.35 -6.45
C LEU A 32 1.58 5.46 -7.98
N VAL A 33 1.90 4.36 -8.66
CA VAL A 33 1.98 4.33 -10.14
C VAL A 33 0.60 4.15 -10.74
N ALA A 34 -0.15 3.16 -10.27
CA ALA A 34 -1.48 2.85 -10.77
C ALA A 34 -2.31 2.09 -9.74
N VAL A 35 -3.63 2.24 -9.81
CA VAL A 35 -4.57 1.40 -9.07
C VAL A 35 -5.62 0.92 -10.06
N ASP A 36 -5.57 -0.38 -10.35
CA ASP A 36 -6.49 -1.14 -11.19
C ASP A 36 -7.46 -1.96 -10.33
N THR A 37 -8.44 -2.59 -11.00
CA THR A 37 -9.60 -3.20 -10.33
C THR A 37 -9.25 -4.38 -9.44
N ASP A 38 -8.08 -4.99 -9.63
CA ASP A 38 -7.59 -6.10 -8.82
C ASP A 38 -6.08 -5.95 -8.54
N LEU A 39 -5.46 -4.80 -8.87
CA LEU A 39 -4.02 -4.63 -8.77
C LEU A 39 -3.64 -3.21 -8.37
N ILE A 40 -2.81 -3.07 -7.35
CA ILE A 40 -2.26 -1.79 -6.90
C ILE A 40 -0.78 -1.79 -7.23
N ARG A 41 -0.36 -0.86 -8.10
CA ARG A 41 1.01 -0.73 -8.58
C ARG A 41 1.71 0.43 -7.88
N LEU A 42 2.80 0.14 -7.21
CA LEU A 42 3.55 1.05 -6.35
C LEU A 42 5.03 0.97 -6.73
N ARG A 43 5.71 2.12 -6.74
CA ARG A 43 7.15 2.19 -6.94
C ARG A 43 7.82 2.60 -5.64
N ALA A 44 8.66 1.73 -5.12
CA ALA A 44 9.53 2.01 -3.98
C ALA A 44 10.94 2.35 -4.47
N PRO A 45 11.66 3.28 -3.84
CA PRO A 45 13.01 3.63 -4.27
C PRO A 45 14.07 2.57 -3.88
N SER A 46 13.70 1.60 -3.03
CA SER A 46 14.61 0.55 -2.54
C SER A 46 13.84 -0.73 -2.21
N GLN A 47 14.51 -1.87 -2.40
CA GLN A 47 13.93 -3.19 -2.12
C GLN A 47 13.61 -3.40 -0.64
N PHE A 48 14.37 -2.77 0.27
CA PHE A 48 14.06 -2.76 1.71
C PHE A 48 12.70 -2.12 1.99
N MET A 49 12.36 -1.02 1.31
CA MET A 49 11.04 -0.36 1.43
C MET A 49 9.93 -1.27 0.95
N LYS A 50 10.16 -1.95 -0.17
CA LYS A 50 9.24 -2.94 -0.68
C LYS A 50 9.01 -4.07 0.33
N GLU A 51 10.06 -4.74 0.81
CA GLU A 51 9.93 -5.87 1.74
C GLU A 51 9.28 -5.47 3.07
N TRP A 52 9.60 -4.28 3.58
CA TRP A 52 8.99 -3.77 4.80
C TRP A 52 7.50 -3.47 4.61
N PHE A 53 7.13 -2.86 3.48
CA PHE A 53 5.74 -2.64 3.11
C PHE A 53 5.01 -3.98 2.92
N GLU A 54 5.61 -4.94 2.21
CA GLU A 54 5.00 -6.26 2.00
C GLU A 54 4.78 -7.01 3.33
N ASN A 55 5.77 -7.05 4.23
CA ASN A 55 5.64 -7.81 5.46
C ASN A 55 4.69 -7.17 6.50
N HIS A 56 4.62 -5.84 6.59
CA HIS A 56 3.81 -5.19 7.63
C HIS A 56 2.46 -4.64 7.12
N TYR A 57 2.41 -4.29 5.84
CA TYR A 57 1.33 -3.53 5.22
C TYR A 57 0.59 -4.37 4.18
N MET A 58 1.26 -5.17 3.34
CA MET A 58 0.58 -5.96 2.32
C MET A 58 -0.39 -6.99 2.93
N GLU A 59 -0.03 -7.68 4.03
CA GLU A 59 -0.99 -8.55 4.73
C GLU A 59 -2.22 -7.77 5.24
N ALA A 60 -2.01 -6.62 5.88
CA ALA A 60 -3.11 -5.81 6.42
C ALA A 60 -4.01 -5.22 5.32
N VAL A 61 -3.41 -4.78 4.21
CA VAL A 61 -4.13 -4.22 3.07
C VAL A 61 -4.86 -5.29 2.28
N LEU A 62 -4.24 -6.44 2.04
CA LEU A 62 -4.90 -7.60 1.42
C LEU A 62 -6.13 -8.02 2.22
N ASP A 63 -5.98 -8.18 3.53
CA ASP A 63 -7.07 -8.61 4.42
C ASP A 63 -8.23 -7.60 4.40
N GLU A 64 -7.93 -6.31 4.48
CA GLU A 64 -8.94 -5.25 4.46
C GLU A 64 -9.63 -5.10 3.09
N ILE A 65 -8.89 -5.28 1.99
CA ILE A 65 -9.47 -5.22 0.65
C ILE A 65 -10.32 -6.47 0.39
N GLU A 66 -9.81 -7.66 0.71
CA GLU A 66 -10.52 -8.93 0.53
C GLU A 66 -11.83 -8.94 1.32
N ALA A 67 -11.83 -8.43 2.55
CA ALA A 67 -13.03 -8.28 3.37
C ALA A 67 -14.06 -7.31 2.77
N ARG A 68 -13.63 -6.24 2.08
CA ARG A 68 -14.54 -5.19 1.55
C ARG A 68 -15.04 -5.46 0.13
N THR A 69 -14.20 -6.05 -0.71
CA THR A 69 -14.51 -6.26 -2.13
C THR A 69 -14.83 -7.71 -2.43
N GLN A 70 -14.57 -8.63 -1.49
CA GLN A 70 -14.75 -10.08 -1.66
C GLN A 70 -14.03 -10.61 -2.91
N ALA A 71 -12.97 -9.91 -3.33
CA ALA A 71 -12.15 -10.16 -4.51
C ALA A 71 -10.67 -10.05 -4.09
N ARG A 72 -9.81 -10.76 -4.82
CA ARG A 72 -8.41 -10.96 -4.42
C ARG A 72 -7.50 -9.96 -5.11
N TYR A 73 -7.22 -8.86 -4.43
CA TYR A 73 -6.35 -7.83 -4.99
C TYR A 73 -4.88 -8.24 -4.87
N VAL A 74 -4.03 -7.71 -5.74
CA VAL A 74 -2.60 -7.94 -5.73
C VAL A 74 -1.89 -6.61 -5.56
N LEU A 75 -0.95 -6.54 -4.63
CA LEU A 75 -0.04 -5.41 -4.50
C LEU A 75 1.22 -5.73 -5.30
N ASP A 76 1.47 -4.93 -6.33
CA ASP A 76 2.65 -5.01 -7.16
C ASP A 76 3.56 -3.84 -6.80
N LEU A 77 4.53 -4.12 -5.92
CA LEU A 77 5.59 -3.18 -5.61
C LEU A 77 6.78 -3.41 -6.53
N GLU A 78 7.11 -2.39 -7.30
CA GLU A 78 8.28 -2.32 -8.18
C GLU A 78 9.35 -1.44 -7.51
N VAL A 79 10.63 -1.69 -7.81
CA VAL A 79 11.75 -0.81 -7.41
C VAL A 79 12.28 0.00 -8.59
#